data_AF-A0A3Q9JIF2-F1
#
_entry.id   AF-A0A3Q9JIF2-F1
#
_cell.length_a   1.000
_cell.length_b   1.000
_cell.length_c   1.000
_cell.angle_alpha   90.00
_cell.angle_beta   90.00
_cell.angle_gamma   90.00
#
_symmetry.space_group_name_H-M   'P 1'
#
loop_
_entity.id
_entity.type
_entity.pdbx_description
1 polymer ?
#
loop_
_entity_poly.entity_id
_entity_poly.type
_entity_poly.pdbx_seq_one_letter_code
_entity_poly.pdbx_strand_id
1 'polypeptide(L)'
;MTDTQKCPCINEGIELPIHSYVVLPKDEALLDTNGYQKFPSGLIIQWGRVVLSKSGTKVSFPIAFPNACHVLNCGSGENTSNSTEIMNITPGSLTKEGFIANVLPIGDCTYSYIAIGS
;
A
#
# COMPACT_ATOMS: atom_id res chain seq x y z
N MET A 1 44.02 -25.54 17.94
CA MET A 1 43.48 -24.26 17.42
C MET A 1 43.36 -24.43 15.93
N THR A 2 42.19 -24.87 15.49
CA THR A 2 41.88 -25.10 14.08
C THR A 2 40.55 -24.42 13.82
N ASP A 3 40.64 -23.46 12.93
CA ASP A 3 39.65 -22.50 12.51
C ASP A 3 38.50 -23.21 11.77
N THR A 4 37.28 -23.12 12.29
CA THR A 4 36.10 -23.69 11.63
C THR A 4 35.47 -22.64 10.74
N GLN A 5 35.86 -22.64 9.47
CA GLN A 5 35.19 -21.90 8.42
C GLN A 5 33.76 -22.43 8.25
N LYS A 6 32.76 -21.60 8.55
CA LYS A 6 31.34 -21.92 8.42
C LYS A 6 30.94 -21.91 6.93
N CYS A 7 30.65 -23.08 6.38
CA CYS A 7 29.94 -23.23 5.11
C CYS A 7 28.42 -23.19 5.40
N PRO A 8 27.64 -22.21 4.90
CA PRO A 8 26.23 -22.10 5.24
C PRO A 8 25.35 -22.78 4.19
N CYS A 9 25.29 -24.11 4.21
CA CYS A 9 24.22 -24.84 3.54
C CYS A 9 23.95 -26.20 4.20
N ILE A 10 22.79 -26.27 4.84
CA ILE A 10 21.96 -27.44 5.20
C ILE A 10 22.55 -28.55 6.11
N ASN A 11 22.15 -28.55 7.38
CA ASN A 11 22.00 -29.74 8.24
C ASN A 11 20.63 -29.57 8.92
N GLU A 12 19.75 -30.52 9.21
CA GLU A 12 19.56 -31.96 9.06
C GLU A 12 18.09 -32.16 9.52
N GLY A 13 17.40 -33.23 9.11
CA GLY A 13 16.00 -33.43 9.46
C GLY A 13 15.75 -33.47 10.98
N ILE A 14 14.81 -32.67 11.47
CA ILE A 14 14.38 -32.65 12.88
C ILE A 14 12.89 -32.99 12.94
N GLU A 15 12.53 -33.89 13.87
CA GLU A 15 11.19 -34.45 14.14
C GLU A 15 10.01 -33.48 13.92
N LEU A 16 8.91 -33.98 13.35
CA LEU A 16 7.70 -33.20 13.07
C LEU A 16 7.04 -32.68 14.36
N PRO A 17 7.01 -31.35 14.63
CA PRO A 17 6.33 -30.81 15.79
C PRO A 17 4.86 -30.51 15.46
N ILE A 18 4.00 -30.73 16.45
CA ILE A 18 2.53 -30.56 16.50
C ILE A 18 1.98 -29.13 16.23
N HIS A 19 2.67 -28.29 15.47
CA HIS A 19 2.14 -27.00 15.02
C HIS A 19 2.56 -26.75 13.57
N SER A 20 1.70 -27.17 12.64
CA SER A 20 1.77 -26.72 11.25
C SER A 20 1.47 -25.21 11.22
N TYR A 21 2.49 -24.37 11.33
CA TYR A 21 2.35 -22.97 10.94
C TYR A 21 2.43 -22.92 9.41
N VAL A 22 1.29 -22.69 8.78
CA VAL A 22 1.25 -22.24 7.39
C VAL A 22 1.98 -20.91 7.35
N VAL A 23 3.16 -20.86 6.73
CA VAL A 23 3.81 -19.59 6.39
C VAL A 23 2.91 -18.96 5.32
N LEU A 24 2.07 -18.01 5.73
CA LEU A 24 1.31 -17.20 4.78
C LEU A 24 2.33 -16.51 3.86
N PRO A 25 2.10 -16.45 2.54
CA PRO A 25 2.98 -15.71 1.65
C PRO A 25 3.18 -14.30 2.22
N LYS A 26 4.44 -13.90 2.39
CA LYS A 26 4.81 -12.58 2.93
C LYS A 26 4.26 -11.41 2.10
N ASP A 27 3.68 -11.71 0.94
CA ASP A 27 3.10 -10.75 -0.01
C ASP A 27 1.57 -10.62 0.09
N GLU A 28 0.91 -11.22 1.09
CA GLU A 28 -0.56 -11.10 1.26
C GLU A 28 -0.98 -9.76 1.89
N ALA A 29 -0.11 -9.10 2.65
CA ALA A 29 -0.40 -7.82 3.27
C ALA A 29 0.85 -6.97 3.53
N LEU A 30 0.68 -5.65 3.44
CA LEU A 30 1.66 -4.65 3.87
C LEU A 30 0.97 -3.69 4.84
N LEU A 31 1.37 -3.72 6.12
CA LEU A 31 0.77 -2.91 7.19
C LEU A 31 1.54 -1.62 7.48
N ASP A 32 1.96 -0.94 6.42
CA ASP A 32 2.60 0.37 6.52
C ASP A 32 1.58 1.51 6.35
N THR A 33 2.05 2.76 6.47
CA THR A 33 1.24 3.97 6.20
C THR A 33 0.57 3.91 4.83
N ASN A 34 1.30 3.40 3.83
CA ASN A 34 0.80 3.09 2.50
C ASN A 34 0.83 1.57 2.35
N GLY A 35 -0.33 0.94 2.46
CA GLY A 35 -0.43 -0.49 2.70
C GLY A 35 -1.54 -1.16 1.92
N TYR A 36 -1.61 -2.48 2.04
CA TYR A 36 -2.61 -3.29 1.37
C TYR A 36 -2.90 -4.60 2.09
N GLN A 37 -4.05 -5.18 1.79
CA GLN A 37 -4.43 -6.57 2.11
C GLN A 37 -4.97 -7.21 0.83
N LYS A 38 -4.37 -8.33 0.43
CA LYS A 38 -4.87 -9.22 -0.62
C LYS A 38 -5.75 -10.30 0.02
N PHE A 39 -6.78 -10.70 -0.68
CA PHE A 39 -7.66 -11.78 -0.28
C PHE A 39 -7.51 -12.95 -1.26
N PRO A 40 -7.69 -14.21 -0.82
CA PRO A 40 -7.60 -15.38 -1.71
C PRO A 40 -8.55 -15.36 -2.91
N SER A 41 -9.63 -14.56 -2.86
CA SER A 41 -10.54 -14.34 -3.99
C SER A 41 -9.96 -13.49 -5.12
N GLY A 42 -8.78 -12.88 -4.91
CA GLY A 42 -8.18 -11.89 -5.80
C GLY A 42 -8.60 -10.45 -5.50
N LEU A 43 -9.49 -10.22 -4.54
CA LEU A 43 -9.80 -8.87 -4.07
C LEU A 43 -8.57 -8.28 -3.34
N ILE A 44 -8.34 -6.99 -3.51
CA ILE A 44 -7.28 -6.25 -2.86
C ILE A 44 -7.88 -4.96 -2.29
N ILE A 45 -7.61 -4.69 -1.02
CA ILE A 45 -7.87 -3.39 -0.38
C ILE A 45 -6.52 -2.71 -0.21
N GLN A 46 -6.41 -1.45 -0.65
CA GLN A 46 -5.21 -0.63 -0.48
C GLN A 46 -5.59 0.68 0.22
N TRP A 47 -4.67 1.21 1.01
CA TRP A 47 -4.82 2.51 1.65
C TRP A 47 -3.52 3.29 1.56
N GLY A 48 -3.63 4.60 1.73
CA GLY A 48 -2.44 5.43 1.82
C GLY A 48 -2.68 6.81 2.38
N ARG A 49 -1.56 7.43 2.74
CA ARG A 49 -1.43 8.82 3.15
C ARG A 49 -0.40 9.49 2.24
N VAL A 50 -0.79 10.60 1.62
CA VAL A 50 0.02 11.34 0.64
C VAL A 50 0.10 12.81 1.02
N VAL A 51 1.26 13.41 0.78
CA VAL A 51 1.47 14.86 0.95
C VAL A 51 1.41 15.51 -0.42
N LEU A 52 0.49 16.46 -0.61
CA LEU A 52 0.29 17.18 -1.86
C LEU A 52 0.21 18.68 -1.60
N SER A 53 0.84 19.47 -2.47
CA SER A 53 0.76 20.93 -2.49
C SER A 53 0.21 21.51 -3.80
N LYS A 54 -0.09 20.65 -4.78
CA LYS A 54 -0.60 21.08 -6.08
C LYS A 54 -1.54 20.05 -6.72
N SER A 55 -2.51 20.58 -7.47
CA SER A 55 -3.39 19.80 -8.35
C SER A 55 -2.64 19.14 -9.51
N GLY A 56 -3.25 18.12 -10.11
CA GLY A 56 -2.69 17.38 -11.24
C GLY A 56 -1.57 16.41 -10.86
N THR A 57 -1.45 16.04 -9.57
CA THR A 57 -0.38 15.16 -9.11
C THR A 57 -0.79 13.69 -9.23
N LYS A 58 0.05 12.86 -9.84
CA LYS A 58 -0.17 11.40 -9.89
C LYS A 58 0.09 10.80 -8.51
N VAL A 59 -0.90 10.10 -7.98
CA VAL A 59 -0.80 9.27 -6.78
C VAL A 59 -0.80 7.81 -7.20
N SER A 60 0.24 7.07 -6.83
CA SER A 60 0.36 5.64 -7.08
C SER A 60 -0.16 4.83 -5.90
N PHE A 61 -0.82 3.71 -6.18
CA PHE A 61 -1.14 2.71 -5.18
C PHE A 61 0.13 1.97 -4.72
N PRO A 62 0.15 1.41 -3.49
CA PRO A 62 1.25 0.58 -3.00
C PRO A 62 1.63 -0.56 -3.96
N ILE A 63 0.63 -1.20 -4.57
CA ILE A 63 0.78 -2.18 -5.66
C ILE A 63 -0.25 -1.91 -6.77
N ALA A 64 0.04 -2.34 -7.99
CA ALA A 64 -0.95 -2.30 -9.06
C ALA A 64 -2.04 -3.35 -8.81
N PHE A 65 -3.30 -2.98 -9.01
CA PHE A 65 -4.39 -3.94 -9.13
C PHE A 65 -4.16 -4.78 -10.40
N PRO A 66 -4.21 -6.12 -10.35
CA PRO A 66 -3.98 -6.95 -11.53
C PRO A 66 -4.92 -6.63 -12.70
N ASN A 67 -6.21 -6.40 -12.42
CA ASN A 67 -7.25 -6.11 -13.40
C ASN A 67 -7.68 -4.64 -13.37
N ALA A 68 -8.25 -4.17 -12.26
CA ALA A 68 -8.83 -2.83 -12.13
C ALA A 68 -8.99 -2.37 -10.68
N CYS A 69 -8.96 -1.05 -10.49
CA CYS A 69 -9.49 -0.40 -9.29
C CYS A 69 -10.99 -0.18 -9.48
N HIS A 70 -11.82 -0.82 -8.66
CA HIS A 70 -13.28 -0.74 -8.76
C HIS A 70 -13.83 0.46 -8.00
N VAL A 71 -13.22 0.79 -6.86
CA VAL A 71 -13.63 1.88 -5.97
C VAL A 71 -12.40 2.60 -5.44
N LEU A 72 -12.44 3.93 -5.44
CA LEU A 72 -11.49 4.80 -4.76
C LEU A 72 -12.27 5.84 -3.98
N ASN A 73 -11.97 5.96 -2.69
CA ASN A 73 -12.48 7.04 -1.85
C ASN A 73 -11.31 7.85 -1.30
N CYS A 74 -11.39 9.17 -1.47
CA CYS A 74 -10.39 10.11 -1.00
C CYS A 74 -10.89 10.79 0.27
N GLY A 75 -9.99 11.00 1.22
CA GLY A 75 -10.26 11.69 2.48
C GLY A 75 -9.96 13.18 2.42
N SER A 76 -10.23 13.85 3.53
CA SER A 76 -9.71 15.18 3.78
C SER A 76 -8.21 15.17 4.04
N GLY A 77 -7.57 16.31 3.81
CA GLY A 77 -6.21 16.57 4.24
C GLY A 77 -6.13 17.87 5.04
N GLU A 78 -5.08 17.95 5.85
CA GLU A 78 -4.79 19.10 6.71
C GLU A 78 -3.34 19.54 6.53
N ASN A 79 -3.09 20.84 6.64
CA ASN A 79 -1.75 21.42 6.70
C ASN A 79 -1.38 21.79 8.15
N THR A 80 -0.13 22.23 8.35
CA THR A 80 0.39 22.72 9.64
C THR A 80 -0.28 24.01 10.13
N SER A 81 -1.13 24.63 9.30
CA SER A 81 -1.85 25.87 9.59
C SER A 81 -3.34 25.63 9.89
N ASN A 82 -3.72 24.38 10.22
CA ASN A 82 -5.10 23.97 10.54
C ASN A 82 -6.12 24.25 9.43
N SER A 83 -5.67 24.35 8.17
CA SER A 83 -6.58 24.41 7.01
C SER A 83 -6.94 22.99 6.60
N THR A 84 -8.23 22.74 6.39
CA THR A 84 -8.74 21.44 5.93
C THR A 84 -9.27 21.55 4.51
N GLU A 85 -9.01 20.52 3.72
CA GLU A 85 -9.51 20.41 2.35
C GLU A 85 -9.87 18.96 2.03
N ILE A 86 -10.66 18.72 0.99
CA ILE A 86 -10.95 17.39 0.46
C ILE A 86 -10.19 17.19 -0.85
N MET A 87 -9.43 16.10 -0.95
CA MET A 87 -8.79 15.71 -2.20
C MET A 87 -9.85 15.21 -3.18
N ASN A 88 -9.87 15.79 -4.37
CA ASN A 88 -10.66 15.31 -5.50
C ASN A 88 -9.78 14.53 -6.49
N ILE A 89 -10.41 13.79 -7.40
CA ILE A 89 -9.72 13.11 -8.49
C ILE A 89 -10.04 13.75 -9.83
N THR A 90 -9.09 13.74 -10.77
CA THR A 90 -9.36 14.13 -12.16
C THR A 90 -10.28 13.09 -12.80
N PRO A 91 -11.40 13.50 -13.42
CA PRO A 91 -12.31 12.58 -14.10
C PRO A 91 -11.57 11.72 -15.13
N GLY A 92 -11.83 10.41 -15.13
CA GLY A 92 -11.19 9.46 -16.05
C GLY A 92 -9.73 9.14 -15.77
N SER A 93 -9.14 9.66 -14.68
CA SER A 93 -7.74 9.40 -14.33
C SER A 93 -7.49 8.13 -13.52
N LEU A 94 -8.55 7.48 -13.02
CA LEU A 94 -8.42 6.25 -12.24
C LEU A 94 -7.93 5.11 -13.13
N THR A 95 -6.83 4.49 -12.73
CA THR A 95 -6.22 3.34 -13.39
C THR A 95 -5.98 2.24 -12.37
N LYS A 96 -5.50 1.08 -12.84
CA LYS A 96 -5.09 -0.01 -11.95
C LYS A 96 -3.85 0.30 -11.11
N GLU A 97 -3.09 1.34 -11.44
CA GLU A 97 -1.83 1.71 -10.76
C GLU A 97 -1.96 2.95 -9.86
N GLY A 98 -3.03 3.73 -10.02
CA GLY A 98 -3.20 4.99 -9.32
C GLY A 98 -4.20 5.92 -9.98
N PHE A 99 -4.14 7.19 -9.61
CA PHE A 99 -5.06 8.24 -10.04
C PHE A 99 -4.36 9.60 -10.07
N ILE A 100 -5.01 10.61 -10.66
CA ILE A 100 -4.53 12.00 -10.60
C ILE A 100 -5.36 12.77 -9.57
N ALA A 101 -4.69 13.31 -8.56
CA ALA A 101 -5.28 14.07 -7.47
C ALA A 101 -5.35 15.58 -7.78
N ASN A 102 -6.44 16.21 -7.37
CA ASN A 102 -6.67 17.65 -7.42
C ASN A 102 -6.89 18.18 -6.01
N VAL A 103 -6.12 19.21 -5.67
CA VAL A 103 -6.07 19.88 -4.37
C VAL A 103 -5.86 21.38 -4.56
N LEU A 104 -6.30 22.18 -3.59
CA LEU A 104 -6.07 23.61 -3.54
C LEU A 104 -4.58 23.88 -3.22
N PRO A 105 -3.98 24.94 -3.81
CA PRO A 105 -2.59 25.29 -3.57
C PRO A 105 -2.44 26.07 -2.25
N ILE A 106 -2.80 25.46 -1.11
CA ILE A 106 -2.78 26.07 0.23
C ILE A 106 -1.58 25.62 1.08
N GLY A 107 -0.53 25.10 0.42
CA GLY A 107 0.64 24.51 1.06
C GLY A 107 0.62 22.98 1.06
N ASP A 108 1.60 22.36 1.70
CA ASP A 108 1.66 20.90 1.84
C ASP A 108 0.56 20.43 2.80
N CYS A 109 -0.40 19.69 2.25
CA CYS A 109 -1.49 19.07 2.99
C CYS A 109 -1.32 17.54 2.95
N THR A 110 -1.65 16.88 4.06
CA THR A 110 -1.56 15.42 4.14
C THR A 110 -2.93 14.78 4.00
N TYR A 111 -3.18 14.10 2.89
CA TYR A 111 -4.46 13.46 2.55
C TYR A 111 -4.42 11.95 2.74
N SER A 112 -5.56 11.33 2.98
CA SER A 112 -5.72 9.87 3.02
C SER A 112 -6.58 9.36 1.85
N TYR A 113 -6.45 8.08 1.53
CA TYR A 113 -7.36 7.39 0.62
C TYR A 113 -7.49 5.91 0.97
N ILE A 114 -8.57 5.31 0.47
CA ILE A 114 -8.78 3.86 0.44
C ILE A 114 -9.26 3.46 -0.96
N ALA A 115 -8.73 2.36 -1.47
CA ALA A 115 -9.04 1.82 -2.78
C ALA A 115 -9.33 0.32 -2.68
N ILE A 116 -10.27 -0.15 -3.50
CA ILE A 116 -10.64 -1.56 -3.59
C ILE A 116 -10.62 -1.97 -5.06
N GLY A 117 -9.96 -3.07 -5.35
CA GLY A 117 -9.75 -3.56 -6.71
C GLY A 117 -9.38 -5.03 -6.73
N SER A 118 -9.05 -5.54 -7.91
CA SER A 118 -8.61 -6.91 -8.15
C SER A 118 -7.78 -6.98 -9.43
#